data_AF-I4EIX2-F1
#
_entry.id   AF-I4EIX2-F1
#
_cell.length_a   1.000
_cell.length_b   1.000
_cell.length_c   1.000
_cell.angle_alpha   90.00
_cell.angle_beta   90.00
_cell.angle_gamma   90.00
#
_symmetry.space_group_name_H-M   'P 1'
#
loop_
_entity.id
_entity.type
_entity.pdbx_description
1 polymer ?
#
loop_
_entity_poly.entity_id
_entity_poly.type
_entity_poly.pdbx_seq_one_letter_code
_entity_poly.pdbx_strand_id
1 'polypeptide(L)'
;MSTSEEDRRRAAAMRSYVTPALITLLLYFVFWLPGLIANIMYWQAASHDQRLTGVAPEGKKYLAILFIVFVGVPIAFFVLLLLLGFLSALIRGTA
;
A
#
# COMPACT_ATOMS: atom_id res chain seq x y z
N MET A 1 0.58 36.22 7.68
CA MET A 1 0.83 35.20 6.65
C MET A 1 1.50 33.94 7.20
N SER A 2 1.98 33.91 8.46
CA SER A 2 2.53 32.71 9.12
C SER A 2 1.46 31.74 9.68
N THR A 3 0.26 32.24 10.00
CA THR A 3 -0.80 31.45 10.65
C THR A 3 -1.36 30.32 9.77
N SER A 4 -1.49 30.52 8.45
CA SER A 4 -2.03 29.49 7.56
C SER A 4 -1.11 28.28 7.37
N GLU A 5 0.21 28.48 7.45
CA GLU A 5 1.19 27.39 7.28
C GLU A 5 1.20 26.48 8.51
N GLU A 6 1.13 27.07 9.70
CA GLU A 6 1.04 26.36 10.98
C GLU A 6 -0.27 25.59 11.11
N ASP A 7 -1.39 26.19 10.68
CA ASP A 7 -2.69 25.51 10.66
C ASP A 7 -2.69 24.30 9.72
N ARG A 8 -2.05 24.40 8.55
CA ARG A 8 -1.89 23.27 7.62
C ARG A 8 -1.02 22.16 8.20
N ARG A 9 0.06 22.50 8.92
CA ARG A 9 0.91 21.52 9.60
C ARG A 9 0.18 20.80 10.72
N ARG A 10 -0.61 21.53 11.52
CA ARG A 10 -1.46 20.94 12.57
C ARG A 10 -2.55 20.04 11.99
N ALA A 11 -3.20 20.47 10.90
CA ALA A 11 -4.20 19.66 10.21
C ALA A 11 -3.61 18.38 9.61
N ALA A 12 -2.39 18.45 9.05
CA ALA A 12 -1.67 17.27 8.57
C ALA A 12 -1.27 16.31 9.71
N ALA A 13 -0.85 16.86 10.86
CA ALA A 13 -0.49 16.07 12.04
C ALA A 13 -1.67 15.33 12.69
N MET A 14 -2.89 15.86 12.60
CA MET A 14 -4.10 15.22 13.11
C MET A 14 -4.82 14.31 12.11
N ARG A 15 -4.32 14.17 10.87
CA ARG A 15 -5.03 13.44 9.82
C ARG A 15 -4.83 11.94 9.99
N SER A 16 -5.91 11.24 10.36
CA SER A 16 -5.90 9.78 10.45
C SER A 16 -6.13 9.13 9.09
N TYR A 17 -5.22 8.25 8.67
CA TYR A 17 -5.33 7.46 7.44
C TYR A 17 -5.98 6.08 7.66
N VAL A 18 -6.54 5.83 8.84
CA VAL A 18 -7.25 4.57 9.16
C VAL A 18 -8.55 4.44 8.36
N THR A 19 -9.37 5.49 8.32
CA THR A 19 -10.63 5.49 7.54
C THR A 19 -10.37 5.32 6.03
N PRO A 20 -9.42 6.05 5.42
CA PRO A 20 -8.96 5.75 4.07
C PRO A 20 -8.55 4.29 3.89
N ALA A 21 -7.76 3.71 4.79
CA ALA A 21 -7.33 2.32 4.70
C ALA A 21 -8.51 1.33 4.72
N LEU A 22 -9.56 1.59 5.51
CA LEU A 22 -10.79 0.77 5.51
C LEU A 22 -11.55 0.88 4.19
N ILE A 23 -11.63 2.07 3.60
CA ILE A 23 -12.21 2.28 2.27
C ILE A 23 -11.41 1.47 1.25
N THR A 24 -10.08 1.57 1.29
CA THR A 24 -9.19 0.81 0.40
C THR A 24 -9.39 -0.70 0.54
N LEU A 25 -9.55 -1.21 1.77
CA LEU A 25 -9.85 -2.61 2.05
C LEU A 25 -11.17 -3.03 1.38
N LEU A 26 -12.23 -2.23 1.53
CA LEU A 26 -13.52 -2.50 0.91
C LEU A 26 -13.39 -2.49 -0.63
N LEU A 27 -12.67 -1.52 -1.19
CA LEU A 27 -12.42 -1.47 -2.62
C LEU A 27 -11.64 -2.70 -3.08
N TYR A 28 -10.58 -3.14 -2.39
CA TYR A 28 -9.87 -4.36 -2.74
C TYR A 28 -10.79 -5.59 -2.78
N PHE A 29 -11.79 -5.65 -1.90
CA PHE A 29 -12.74 -6.75 -1.83
C PHE A 29 -13.76 -6.74 -2.98
N VAL A 30 -14.30 -5.58 -3.35
CA VAL A 30 -15.30 -5.47 -4.43
C VAL A 30 -14.64 -5.42 -5.81
N PHE A 31 -13.57 -4.63 -5.94
CA PHE A 31 -12.81 -4.44 -7.16
C PHE A 31 -11.30 -4.26 -6.86
N TRP A 32 -10.52 -5.31 -7.12
CA TRP A 32 -9.09 -5.34 -6.81
C TRP A 32 -8.29 -4.15 -7.38
N LEU A 33 -8.56 -3.75 -8.63
CA LEU A 33 -7.85 -2.66 -9.33
C LEU A 33 -8.15 -1.26 -8.72
N PRO A 34 -9.42 -0.85 -8.53
CA PRO A 34 -9.76 0.34 -7.77
C PRO A 34 -9.17 0.37 -6.35
N GLY A 35 -9.14 -0.77 -5.65
CA GLY A 35 -8.49 -0.88 -4.34
C GLY A 35 -7.01 -0.57 -4.39
N LEU A 36 -6.30 -1.08 -5.40
CA LEU A 36 -4.90 -0.80 -5.64
C LEU A 36 -4.62 0.69 -5.90
N ILE A 37 -5.41 1.32 -6.76
CA ILE A 37 -5.27 2.75 -7.09
C ILE A 37 -5.46 3.59 -5.82
N ALA A 38 -6.54 3.36 -5.07
CA ALA A 38 -6.80 4.06 -3.82
C ALA A 38 -5.66 3.86 -2.81
N ASN A 39 -5.11 2.65 -2.70
CA ASN A 39 -4.00 2.36 -1.81
C ASN A 39 -2.76 3.19 -2.15
N ILE A 40 -2.41 3.28 -3.44
CA ILE A 40 -1.26 4.06 -3.92
C ILE A 40 -1.48 5.55 -3.68
N MET A 41 -2.66 6.08 -3.98
CA MET A 41 -2.99 7.49 -3.76
C MET A 41 -2.88 7.88 -2.28
N TYR A 42 -3.47 7.09 -1.38
CA TYR A 42 -3.39 7.36 0.06
C TYR A 42 -1.99 7.15 0.61
N TRP A 43 -1.22 6.19 0.08
CA TRP A 43 0.18 6.01 0.44
C TRP A 43 1.05 7.21 0.06
N GLN A 44 0.83 7.79 -1.12
CA GLN A 44 1.51 9.00 -1.57
C GLN A 44 1.14 10.20 -0.68
N ALA A 45 -0.14 10.38 -0.38
CA ALA A 45 -0.61 11.44 0.52
C ALA A 45 0.00 11.32 1.92
N ALA A 46 -0.05 10.13 2.53
CA ALA A 46 0.56 9.88 3.83
C ALA A 46 2.08 10.08 3.82
N SER A 47 2.75 9.76 2.71
CA SER A 47 4.20 9.98 2.58
C SER A 47 4.55 11.45 2.37
N HIS A 48 3.68 12.23 1.73
CA HIS A 48 3.84 13.67 1.63
C HIS A 48 3.67 14.34 3.01
N ASP A 49 2.63 13.98 3.75
CA ASP A 49 2.38 14.50 5.10
C ASP A 49 3.51 14.12 6.07
N GLN A 50 4.06 12.91 5.96
CA GLN A 50 5.24 12.51 6.73
C GLN A 50 6.47 13.38 6.43
N ARG A 51 6.68 13.76 5.15
CA ARG A 51 7.81 14.63 4.77
C ARG A 51 7.62 16.05 5.30
N LEU A 52 6.39 16.53 5.38
CA LEU A 52 6.07 17.87 5.89
C LEU A 52 6.15 17.98 7.41
N THR A 53 5.69 16.95 8.11
CA THR A 53 5.58 16.95 9.58
C THR A 53 6.77 16.28 10.28
N GLY A 54 7.56 15.47 9.56
CA GLY A 54 8.65 14.68 10.12
C GLY A 54 8.18 13.45 10.91
N VAL A 55 6.86 13.29 11.11
CA VAL A 55 6.26 12.20 11.89
C VAL A 55 5.47 11.30 10.94
N ALA A 56 5.56 9.99 11.13
CA ALA A 56 4.78 9.05 10.34
C ALA A 56 3.28 9.18 10.71
N PRO A 57 2.39 9.51 9.75
CA PRO A 57 0.98 9.69 10.05
C PRO A 57 0.32 8.36 10.41
N GLU A 58 -0.62 8.42 11.35
CA GLU A 58 -1.40 7.26 11.78
C GLU A 58 -2.16 6.65 10.60
N GLY A 59 -2.06 5.33 10.44
CA GLY A 59 -2.72 4.59 9.37
C GLY A 59 -1.85 4.30 8.14
N LYS A 60 -0.68 4.95 8.00
CA LYS A 60 0.28 4.60 6.94
C LYS A 60 0.69 3.12 6.98
N LYS A 61 0.88 2.55 8.18
CA LYS A 61 1.21 1.13 8.35
C LYS A 61 0.11 0.20 7.82
N TYR A 62 -1.17 0.56 7.96
CA TYR A 62 -2.28 -0.25 7.46
C TYR A 62 -2.32 -0.26 5.93
N LEU A 63 -2.09 0.88 5.28
CA LEU A 63 -1.94 0.95 3.81
C LEU A 63 -0.78 0.08 3.32
N ALA A 64 0.28 -0.08 4.11
CA ALA A 64 1.43 -0.95 3.79
C ALA A 64 1.00 -2.41 3.81
N ILE A 65 0.34 -2.80 4.90
CA ILE A 65 -0.13 -4.16 5.11
C ILE A 65 -1.12 -4.54 4.01
N LEU A 66 -2.07 -3.65 3.68
CA LEU A 66 -3.02 -3.87 2.59
C LEU A 66 -2.31 -4.08 1.25
N PHE A 67 -1.30 -3.28 0.94
CA PHE A 67 -0.51 -3.46 -0.28
C PHE A 67 0.21 -4.82 -0.31
N ILE A 68 0.86 -5.19 0.79
CA ILE A 68 1.60 -6.46 0.88
C ILE A 68 0.64 -7.64 0.76
N VAL A 69 -0.49 -7.62 1.46
CA VAL A 69 -1.44 -8.73 1.47
C VAL A 69 -2.14 -8.90 0.12
N PHE A 70 -2.60 -7.81 -0.51
CA PHE A 70 -3.39 -7.89 -1.74
C PHE A 70 -2.57 -7.84 -3.03
N VAL A 71 -1.31 -7.42 -2.97
CA VAL A 71 -0.42 -7.33 -4.15
C VAL A 71 0.86 -8.11 -3.94
N GLY A 72 1.56 -7.89 -2.83
CA GLY A 72 2.83 -8.56 -2.53
C GLY A 72 2.73 -10.08 -2.46
N VAL A 73 1.77 -10.61 -1.69
CA VAL A 73 1.56 -12.05 -1.51
C VAL A 73 1.15 -12.73 -2.83
N PRO A 74 0.17 -12.22 -3.61
CA PRO A 74 -0.16 -12.81 -4.91
C PRO A 74 1.02 -12.82 -5.89
N ILE A 75 1.80 -11.74 -5.96
CA ILE A 75 2.98 -11.68 -6.84
C ILE A 75 4.04 -12.68 -6.38
N ALA A 76 4.36 -12.71 -5.09
CA ALA A 76 5.33 -13.65 -4.55
C ALA A 76 4.91 -15.12 -4.78
N PHE A 77 3.63 -15.41 -4.61
CA PHE A 77 3.06 -16.73 -4.89
C PHE A 77 3.17 -17.08 -6.39
N PHE A 78 2.84 -16.15 -7.29
CA PHE A 78 2.95 -16.36 -8.73
C PHE A 78 4.40 -16.60 -9.17
N VAL A 79 5.34 -15.81 -8.65
CA VAL A 79 6.78 -16.00 -8.89
C VAL A 79 7.25 -17.36 -8.39
N LEU A 80 6.83 -17.78 -7.19
CA LEU A 80 7.15 -19.11 -6.67
C LEU A 80 6.64 -20.21 -7.59
N LEU A 81 5.39 -20.13 -8.06
CA LEU A 81 4.83 -21.10 -9.00
C LEU A 81 5.60 -21.16 -10.32
N LEU A 82 6.01 -20.01 -10.87
CA LEU A 82 6.81 -19.97 -12.09
C LEU A 82 8.17 -20.63 -11.89
N LEU A 83 8.84 -20.38 -10.77
CA LEU A 83 10.12 -21.00 -10.45
C LEU A 83 9.99 -22.52 -10.29
N LEU A 84 8.95 -22.99 -9.60
CA LEU A 84 8.67 -24.42 -9.44
C LEU A 84 8.33 -25.08 -10.78
N GLY A 85 7.53 -24.42 -11.62
CA GLY A 85 7.19 -24.88 -12.96
C GLY A 85 8.42 -24.98 -13.87
N PHE A 86 9.27 -23.95 -13.85
CA PHE A 86 10.52 -23.93 -14.61
C PHE A 86 11.49 -25.03 -14.16
N LEU A 87 11.68 -25.19 -12.84
CA LEU A 87 12.50 -26.26 -12.28
C LEU A 87 11.98 -27.64 -12.67
N SER A 88 10.66 -27.85 -12.61
CA SER A 88 10.02 -29.10 -13.00
C SER A 88 10.15 -29.42 -14.49
N ALA A 89 10.15 -28.39 -15.34
CA ALA A 89 10.38 -28.54 -16.78
C ALA A 89 11.84 -28.89 -17.08
N LEU A 90 12.79 -28.26 -16.37
CA LEU A 90 14.21 -28.52 -16.50
C LEU A 90 14.55 -29.98 -16.15
N ILE A 91 14.07 -30.47 -15.01
CA ILE A 91 14.31 -31.85 -14.55
C ILE A 91 13.76 -32.87 -15.56
N ARG A 92 12.58 -32.61 -16.14
CA ARG A 92 11.96 -33.48 -17.15
C ARG A 92 12.66 -33.46 -18.50
N GLY A 93 13.30 -32.35 -18.89
CA GLY A 93 14.04 -32.26 -20.15
C GLY A 93 15.44 -32.90 -20.10
N THR A 94 15.95 -33.16 -18.90
CA THR A 94 17.27 -33.80 -18.69
C THR A 94 17.19 -35.31 -18.43
N ALA A 95 15.99 -35.86 -18.24
CA ALA A 95 15.72 -37.30 -18.04
C ALA A 95 15.29 -37.95 -19.36
#